data_AF-A0A4U0WTN3-F1
#
_entry.id   AF-A0A4U0WTN3-F1
#
_cell.length_a   1.000
_cell.length_b   1.000
_cell.length_c   1.000
_cell.angle_alpha   90.00
_cell.angle_beta   90.00
_cell.angle_gamma   90.00
#
_symmetry.space_group_name_H-M   'P 1'
#
loop_
_entity.id
_entity.type
_entity.pdbx_description
1 polymer ?
#
loop_
_entity_poly.entity_id
_entity_poly.type
_entity_poly.pdbx_seq_one_letter_code
_entity_poly.pdbx_strand_id
1 'polypeptide(L)'
;MTQSIGSSSTESPKHWLQANIDRLSLTFGRPVTGVHNPTGGIVFDLVQCIIQRDYCYATQDIRDAYAEIKKSLMNPYHTKVVLILHSQGGIEGGLIIDWLLAEAPQGALRRLEVYTFGNAANHFNSPSTSVPQPILDQASSVQTTNGRLITSLGAPRRHVPRAIRYIEHYGNSHDFVARWGVLNFARVANRYMGRIFERPGNGHLLNQHYLDYMFPLDPTLRNGYRVALDRNEFMEMDVDISARNDANSATREGPRDAMRSSGGQTTDDVRCQVELDTPITPGAKSRAPKVKDFSRLWLYRNGLSPPPEGEGRE
;
A
#
# COMPACT_ATOMS: atom_id res chain seq x y z
N MET A 1 -15.95 -31.90 36.52
CA MET A 1 -14.61 -31.73 37.10
C MET A 1 -13.64 -32.44 36.19
N THR A 2 -13.05 -31.73 35.24
CA THR A 2 -11.98 -32.27 34.40
C THR A 2 -11.02 -31.11 34.16
N GLN A 3 -9.98 -31.06 34.99
CA GLN A 3 -8.82 -30.22 34.75
C GLN A 3 -8.01 -30.83 33.60
N SER A 4 -7.57 -29.99 32.67
CA SER A 4 -6.35 -30.22 31.92
C SER A 4 -5.49 -28.98 32.10
N ILE A 5 -4.39 -29.17 32.83
CA ILE A 5 -3.34 -28.21 33.14
C ILE A 5 -2.36 -28.24 31.95
N GLY A 6 -1.80 -27.07 31.64
CA GLY A 6 -1.29 -26.74 30.31
C GLY A 6 0.00 -27.40 29.85
N SER A 7 0.27 -27.21 28.56
CA SER A 7 1.61 -27.23 27.99
C SER A 7 1.80 -25.94 27.19
N SER A 8 2.88 -25.24 27.51
CA SER A 8 3.32 -24.03 26.84
C SER A 8 3.80 -24.32 25.41
N SER A 9 3.14 -23.68 24.46
CA SER A 9 3.72 -23.00 23.29
C SER A 9 4.74 -23.76 22.42
N THR A 10 4.24 -24.43 21.39
CA THR A 10 4.87 -24.50 20.06
C THR A 10 3.79 -24.53 18.97
N GLU A 11 3.11 -23.40 18.74
CA GLU A 11 2.23 -23.29 17.57
C GLU A 11 3.08 -23.41 16.30
N SER A 12 2.82 -24.43 15.47
CA SER A 12 3.61 -24.68 14.26
C SER A 12 3.49 -23.51 13.26
N PRO A 13 4.54 -23.19 12.48
CA PRO A 13 4.53 -22.10 11.48
C PRO A 13 3.34 -22.16 10.50
N LYS A 14 2.84 -23.38 10.22
CA LYS A 14 1.67 -23.61 9.38
C LYS A 14 0.38 -23.04 9.99
N HIS A 15 0.23 -23.07 11.32
CA HIS A 15 -0.94 -22.49 11.98
C HIS A 15 -0.96 -20.97 11.88
N TRP A 16 0.20 -20.32 11.99
CA TRP A 16 0.32 -18.86 11.85
C TRP A 16 -0.03 -18.38 10.44
N LEU A 17 0.52 -19.04 9.42
CA LEU A 17 0.15 -18.74 8.04
C LEU A 17 -1.34 -18.96 7.78
N GLN A 18 -1.89 -20.09 8.22
CA GLN A 18 -3.31 -20.38 8.03
C GLN A 18 -4.20 -19.35 8.72
N ALA A 19 -3.86 -18.93 9.94
CA ALA A 19 -4.61 -17.88 10.65
C ALA A 19 -4.58 -16.54 9.90
N ASN A 20 -3.47 -16.18 9.26
CA ASN A 20 -3.38 -14.99 8.41
C ASN A 20 -4.25 -15.14 7.14
N ILE A 21 -4.20 -16.30 6.48
CA ILE A 21 -5.02 -16.61 5.29
C ILE A 21 -6.51 -16.54 5.64
N ASP A 22 -6.94 -17.19 6.73
CA ASP A 22 -8.33 -17.22 7.18
C ASP A 22 -8.82 -15.81 7.52
N ARG A 23 -7.98 -15.02 8.21
CA ARG A 23 -8.30 -13.63 8.52
C ARG A 23 -8.47 -12.78 7.26
N LEU A 24 -7.57 -12.91 6.28
CA LEU A 24 -7.69 -12.19 4.99
C LEU A 24 -8.93 -12.64 4.22
N SER A 25 -9.19 -13.95 4.16
CA SER A 25 -10.36 -14.54 3.51
C SER A 25 -11.67 -14.00 4.09
N LEU A 26 -11.79 -13.97 5.42
CA LEU A 26 -12.94 -13.37 6.12
C LEU A 26 -13.08 -11.87 5.83
N THR A 27 -11.96 -11.14 5.79
CA THR A 27 -11.96 -9.69 5.56
C THR A 27 -12.47 -9.33 4.18
N PHE A 28 -11.98 -10.03 3.16
CA PHE A 28 -12.20 -9.69 1.76
C PHE A 28 -13.25 -10.57 1.07
N GLY A 29 -13.79 -11.58 1.77
CA GLY A 29 -14.82 -12.47 1.25
C GLY A 29 -14.38 -13.27 0.02
N ARG A 30 -13.09 -13.62 -0.07
CA ARG A 30 -12.48 -14.24 -1.26
C ARG A 30 -11.48 -15.33 -0.85
N PRO A 31 -11.32 -16.39 -1.64
CA PRO A 31 -10.25 -17.35 -1.43
C PRO A 31 -8.87 -16.68 -1.49
N VAL A 32 -7.97 -17.06 -0.59
CA VAL A 32 -6.60 -16.54 -0.51
C VAL A 32 -5.62 -17.70 -0.60
N THR A 33 -4.70 -17.62 -1.56
CA THR A 33 -3.57 -18.55 -1.67
C THR A 33 -2.40 -17.96 -0.90
N GLY A 34 -1.94 -18.64 0.16
CA GLY A 34 -0.75 -18.24 0.88
C GLY A 34 0.50 -18.91 0.32
N VAL A 35 1.57 -18.15 0.16
CA VAL A 35 2.91 -18.69 -0.09
C VAL A 35 3.66 -18.68 1.24
N HIS A 36 4.07 -19.86 1.70
CA HIS A 36 4.75 -20.01 2.98
C HIS A 36 6.25 -19.74 2.81
N ASN A 37 6.71 -18.65 3.39
CA ASN A 37 8.13 -18.42 3.62
C ASN A 37 8.49 -18.91 5.03
N PRO A 38 9.23 -20.03 5.19
CA PRO A 38 9.57 -20.57 6.50
C PRO A 38 10.46 -19.61 7.30
N THR A 39 9.97 -19.19 8.46
CA THR A 39 10.66 -18.26 9.37
C THR A 39 11.28 -18.97 10.57
N GLY A 40 12.43 -18.49 11.04
CA GLY A 40 13.14 -19.00 12.23
C GLY A 40 12.67 -18.35 13.55
N GLY A 41 11.74 -17.40 13.47
CA GLY A 41 11.18 -16.64 14.59
C GLY A 41 11.59 -15.17 14.53
N ILE A 42 10.76 -14.28 15.10
CA ILE A 42 10.78 -12.82 14.87
C ILE A 42 12.18 -12.19 14.90
N VAL A 43 13.04 -12.54 15.87
CA VAL A 43 14.39 -11.96 15.99
C VAL A 43 15.32 -12.45 14.88
N PHE A 44 15.30 -13.75 14.57
CA PHE A 44 16.07 -14.31 13.46
C PHE A 44 15.55 -13.79 12.12
N ASP A 45 14.23 -13.62 11.99
CA ASP A 45 13.60 -13.07 10.80
C ASP A 45 14.02 -11.62 10.58
N LEU A 46 14.20 -10.80 11.63
CA LEU A 46 14.71 -9.44 11.48
C LEU A 46 16.16 -9.40 10.97
N VAL A 47 17.03 -10.31 11.44
CA VAL A 47 18.42 -10.39 10.97
C VAL A 47 18.47 -10.94 9.54
N GLN A 48 17.71 -12.00 9.25
CA GLN A 48 17.57 -12.55 7.91
C GLN A 48 17.01 -11.50 6.95
N CYS A 49 16.00 -10.74 7.37
CA CYS A 49 15.40 -9.64 6.63
C CYS A 49 16.46 -8.60 6.23
N ILE A 50 17.37 -8.23 7.14
CA ILE A 50 18.49 -7.33 6.81
C ILE A 50 19.40 -7.94 5.74
N ILE A 51 19.81 -9.20 5.91
CA ILE A 51 20.70 -9.88 4.94
C ILE A 51 20.02 -9.99 3.58
N GLN A 52 18.77 -10.45 3.51
CA GLN A 52 18.04 -10.57 2.25
C GLN A 52 17.83 -9.21 1.59
N ARG A 53 17.54 -8.15 2.35
CA ARG A 53 17.42 -6.78 1.82
C ARG A 53 18.72 -6.30 1.21
N ASP A 54 19.84 -6.56 1.88
CA ASP A 54 21.14 -6.02 1.49
C ASP A 54 21.81 -6.85 0.37
N TYR A 55 21.46 -8.14 0.23
CA TYR A 55 22.04 -9.05 -0.77
C TYR A 55 21.05 -9.52 -1.87
N CYS A 56 19.77 -9.13 -1.82
CA CYS A 56 18.72 -9.48 -2.79
C CYS A 56 18.67 -10.98 -3.15
N TYR A 57 18.81 -11.85 -2.15
CA TYR A 57 18.94 -13.28 -2.40
C TYR A 57 17.60 -13.92 -2.80
N ALA A 58 17.56 -14.49 -4.00
CA ALA A 58 16.44 -15.24 -4.53
C ALA A 58 16.35 -16.64 -3.88
N THR A 59 15.62 -16.76 -2.77
CA THR A 59 15.30 -18.06 -2.17
C THR A 59 14.29 -18.86 -3.00
N GLN A 60 14.06 -20.13 -2.67
CA GLN A 60 13.17 -21.00 -3.44
C GLN A 60 11.71 -20.55 -3.34
N ASP A 61 11.27 -20.13 -2.16
CA ASP A 61 9.94 -19.56 -1.89
C ASP A 61 9.66 -18.32 -2.74
N ILE A 62 10.66 -17.45 -2.96
CA ILE A 62 10.54 -16.30 -3.88
C ILE A 62 10.31 -16.77 -5.32
N ARG A 63 11.04 -17.79 -5.78
CA ARG A 63 10.87 -18.36 -7.13
C ARG A 63 9.50 -19.01 -7.31
N ASP A 64 9.05 -19.73 -6.30
CA ASP A 64 7.74 -20.40 -6.32
C ASP A 64 6.61 -19.37 -6.29
N ALA A 65 6.72 -18.34 -5.45
CA ALA A 65 5.78 -17.21 -5.41
C ALA A 65 5.72 -16.49 -6.77
N TYR A 66 6.88 -16.19 -7.35
CA TYR A 66 6.98 -15.58 -8.68
C TYR A 66 6.26 -16.42 -9.74
N ALA A 67 6.52 -17.73 -9.77
CA ALA A 67 5.92 -18.64 -10.75
C ALA A 67 4.38 -18.66 -10.61
N GLU A 68 3.86 -18.73 -9.39
CA GLU A 68 2.41 -18.76 -9.15
C GLU A 68 1.73 -17.42 -9.49
N ILE A 69 2.37 -16.29 -9.16
CA ILE A 69 1.87 -14.94 -9.51
C ILE A 69 1.88 -14.77 -11.04
N LYS A 70 2.99 -15.12 -11.71
CA LYS A 70 3.10 -15.03 -13.17
C LYS A 70 2.06 -15.92 -13.85
N LYS A 71 1.89 -17.16 -13.40
CA LYS A 71 0.85 -18.07 -13.89
C LYS A 71 -0.54 -17.47 -13.72
N SER A 72 -0.84 -16.90 -12.55
CA SER A 72 -2.12 -16.24 -12.27
C SER A 72 -2.35 -15.02 -13.16
N LEU A 73 -1.31 -14.23 -13.42
CA LEU A 73 -1.35 -13.09 -14.35
C LEU A 73 -1.54 -13.55 -15.79
N MET A 74 -0.93 -14.65 -16.23
CA MET A 74 -1.09 -15.14 -17.61
C MET A 74 -2.42 -15.87 -17.85
N ASN A 75 -3.15 -16.22 -16.80
CA ASN A 75 -4.47 -16.84 -16.93
C ASN A 75 -5.52 -15.82 -17.43
N PRO A 76 -6.17 -16.03 -18.59
CA PRO A 76 -7.18 -15.11 -19.13
C PRO A 76 -8.48 -15.09 -18.32
N TYR A 77 -8.75 -16.10 -17.50
CA TYR A 77 -9.95 -16.14 -16.64
C TYR A 77 -9.82 -15.25 -15.40
N HIS A 78 -8.61 -14.82 -15.05
CA HIS A 78 -8.40 -13.88 -13.96
C HIS A 78 -8.49 -12.44 -14.48
N THR A 79 -9.53 -11.72 -14.07
CA THR A 79 -9.66 -10.29 -14.40
C THR A 79 -8.73 -9.41 -13.58
N LYS A 80 -8.24 -9.93 -12.44
CA LYS A 80 -7.38 -9.21 -11.50
C LYS A 80 -6.57 -10.18 -10.65
N VAL A 81 -5.34 -9.78 -10.30
CA VAL A 81 -4.48 -10.48 -9.36
C VAL A 81 -4.12 -9.50 -8.25
N VAL A 82 -4.36 -9.89 -7.00
CA VAL A 82 -4.07 -9.07 -5.83
C VAL A 82 -2.94 -9.74 -5.04
N LEU A 83 -1.83 -9.01 -4.88
CA LEU A 83 -0.68 -9.45 -4.09
C LEU A 83 -0.67 -8.72 -2.75
N ILE A 84 -0.80 -9.46 -1.66
CA ILE A 84 -0.71 -8.93 -0.29
C ILE A 84 0.61 -9.38 0.32
N LEU A 85 1.40 -8.42 0.82
CA LEU A 85 2.71 -8.64 1.42
C LEU A 85 2.73 -8.12 2.85
N HIS A 86 3.48 -8.78 3.73
CA HIS A 86 3.66 -8.34 5.11
C HIS A 86 5.12 -8.46 5.53
N SER A 87 5.63 -7.51 6.31
CA SER A 87 6.98 -7.57 6.88
C SER A 87 8.09 -7.77 5.81
N GLN A 88 8.95 -8.79 6.00
CA GLN A 88 9.97 -9.28 5.08
C GLN A 88 9.40 -9.65 3.70
N GLY A 89 8.15 -10.09 3.63
CA GLY A 89 7.47 -10.34 2.36
C GLY A 89 7.42 -9.10 1.45
N GLY A 90 7.59 -7.90 2.01
CA GLY A 90 7.79 -6.67 1.23
C GLY A 90 9.10 -6.64 0.43
N ILE A 91 10.21 -7.17 0.98
CA ILE A 91 11.50 -7.32 0.29
C ILE A 91 11.37 -8.35 -0.84
N GLU A 92 10.82 -9.51 -0.49
CA GLU A 92 10.63 -10.64 -1.41
C GLU A 92 9.68 -10.26 -2.55
N GLY A 93 8.55 -9.64 -2.22
CA GLY A 93 7.59 -9.16 -3.20
C GLY A 93 8.12 -8.00 -4.05
N GLY A 94 9.01 -7.15 -3.52
CA GLY A 94 9.72 -6.14 -4.31
C GLY A 94 10.58 -6.79 -5.40
N LEU A 95 11.37 -7.82 -5.03
CA LEU A 95 12.19 -8.58 -5.98
C LEU A 95 11.34 -9.31 -7.03
N ILE A 96 10.23 -9.93 -6.61
CA ILE A 96 9.27 -10.58 -7.51
C ILE A 96 8.69 -9.57 -8.52
N ILE A 97 8.35 -8.37 -8.06
CA ILE A 97 7.83 -7.31 -8.92
C ILE A 97 8.88 -6.86 -9.93
N ASP A 98 10.15 -6.73 -9.53
CA ASP A 98 11.22 -6.39 -10.47
C ASP A 98 11.37 -7.45 -11.57
N TRP A 99 11.28 -8.74 -11.24
CA TRP A 99 11.26 -9.82 -12.25
C TRP A 99 10.02 -9.76 -13.14
N LEU A 100 8.84 -9.50 -12.56
CA LEU A 100 7.60 -9.34 -13.33
C LEU A 100 7.67 -8.14 -14.28
N LEU A 101 8.25 -7.02 -13.85
CA LEU A 101 8.45 -5.84 -14.68
C LEU A 101 9.40 -6.12 -15.86
N ALA A 102 10.37 -7.01 -15.68
CA ALA A 102 11.31 -7.43 -16.72
C ALA A 102 10.71 -8.43 -17.72
N GLU A 103 9.79 -9.30 -17.29
CA GLU A 103 9.35 -10.46 -18.09
C GLU A 103 7.88 -10.46 -18.49
N ALA A 104 6.99 -9.81 -17.75
CA ALA A 104 5.55 -9.88 -17.98
C ALA A 104 5.06 -8.79 -18.96
N PRO A 105 4.11 -9.09 -19.84
CA PRO A 105 3.50 -8.08 -20.70
C PRO A 105 2.82 -6.97 -19.89
N GLN A 106 2.91 -5.73 -20.37
CA GLN A 106 2.28 -4.56 -19.71
C GLN A 106 0.78 -4.74 -19.47
N GLY A 107 0.05 -5.37 -20.40
CA GLY A 107 -1.38 -5.67 -20.23
C GLY A 107 -1.67 -6.63 -19.07
N ALA A 108 -0.75 -7.54 -18.75
CA ALA A 108 -0.85 -8.41 -17.59
C ALA A 108 -0.54 -7.65 -16.29
N LEU A 109 0.54 -6.84 -16.28
CA LEU A 109 0.93 -6.02 -15.12
C LEU A 109 -0.16 -5.02 -14.69
N ARG A 110 -0.94 -4.51 -15.65
CA ARG A 110 -2.10 -3.64 -15.38
C ARG A 110 -3.23 -4.29 -14.59
N ARG A 111 -3.27 -5.63 -14.50
CA ARG A 111 -4.21 -6.41 -13.67
C ARG A 111 -3.66 -6.73 -12.28
N LEU A 112 -2.39 -6.44 -12.03
CA LEU A 112 -1.77 -6.62 -10.72
C LEU A 112 -2.08 -5.42 -9.82
N GLU A 113 -2.55 -5.70 -8.60
CA GLU A 113 -2.66 -4.73 -7.51
C GLU A 113 -1.83 -5.23 -6.33
N VAL A 114 -1.08 -4.34 -5.68
CA VAL A 114 -0.15 -4.70 -4.61
C VAL A 114 -0.46 -3.94 -3.34
N TYR A 115 -0.56 -4.67 -2.23
CA TYR A 115 -0.88 -4.12 -0.93
C TYR A 115 0.12 -4.65 0.10
N THR A 116 0.80 -3.76 0.81
CA THR A 116 1.82 -4.18 1.78
C THR A 116 1.50 -3.70 3.19
N PHE A 117 1.79 -4.51 4.20
CA PHE A 117 1.63 -4.16 5.62
C PHE A 117 2.99 -4.25 6.32
N GLY A 118 3.42 -3.18 6.98
CA GLY A 118 4.71 -3.15 7.69
C GLY A 118 5.90 -3.49 6.80
N ASN A 119 5.89 -2.98 5.56
CA ASN A 119 6.84 -3.34 4.51
C ASN A 119 8.31 -3.04 4.90
N ALA A 120 9.14 -4.08 4.92
CA ALA A 120 10.55 -4.03 5.30
C ALA A 120 11.51 -3.61 4.17
N ALA A 121 11.03 -3.51 2.92
CA ALA A 121 11.86 -3.18 1.78
C ALA A 121 12.52 -1.80 1.93
N ASN A 122 13.49 -1.50 1.08
CA ASN A 122 14.07 -0.16 0.95
C ASN A 122 13.66 0.56 -0.34
N HIS A 123 12.94 -0.14 -1.21
CA HIS A 123 12.35 0.41 -2.42
C HIS A 123 11.16 -0.43 -2.89
N PHE A 124 10.36 0.13 -3.79
CA PHE A 124 9.27 -0.56 -4.46
C PHE A 124 9.02 0.08 -5.82
N ASN A 125 9.25 -0.67 -6.91
CA ASN A 125 9.30 -0.12 -8.26
C ASN A 125 7.95 -0.26 -8.99
N SER A 126 7.61 0.77 -9.75
CA SER A 126 6.51 0.76 -10.74
C SER A 126 6.75 1.92 -11.71
N PRO A 127 7.60 1.71 -12.73
CA PRO A 127 7.97 2.77 -13.64
C PRO A 127 6.76 3.30 -14.41
N SER A 128 6.86 4.57 -14.77
CA SER A 128 5.93 5.18 -15.73
C SER A 128 6.06 4.48 -17.09
N THR A 129 4.91 4.23 -17.71
CA THR A 129 4.81 3.73 -19.09
C THR A 129 4.79 4.84 -20.12
N SER A 130 4.80 6.11 -19.68
CA SER A 130 4.90 7.27 -20.55
C SER A 130 6.14 8.09 -20.21
N VAL A 131 6.86 8.54 -21.24
CA VAL A 131 7.89 9.56 -21.08
C VAL A 131 7.20 10.87 -20.69
N PRO A 132 7.64 11.55 -19.61
CA PRO A 132 7.18 12.90 -19.31
C PRO A 132 7.48 13.80 -20.51
N GLN A 133 6.44 14.30 -21.18
CA GLN A 133 6.63 15.33 -22.19
C GLN A 133 7.03 16.62 -21.46
N PRO A 134 8.12 17.30 -21.87
CA PRO A 134 8.44 18.61 -21.32
C PRO A 134 7.23 19.52 -21.51
N ILE A 135 6.86 20.27 -20.48
CA ILE A 135 5.75 21.22 -20.51
C ILE A 135 6.16 22.36 -21.47
N LEU A 136 5.97 22.19 -22.78
CA LEU A 136 6.19 23.27 -23.75
C LEU A 136 4.88 23.85 -24.30
N ASP A 137 3.73 23.21 -24.11
CA ASP A 137 2.46 23.67 -24.68
C ASP A 137 1.32 23.74 -23.66
N GLN A 138 1.40 24.68 -22.71
CA GLN A 138 0.19 25.20 -22.06
C GLN A 138 0.09 26.69 -22.35
N ALA A 139 -0.49 27.00 -23.52
CA ALA A 139 -1.06 28.31 -23.77
C ALA A 139 -1.96 28.67 -22.59
N SER A 140 -1.53 29.66 -21.81
CA SER A 140 -2.36 30.24 -20.76
C SER A 140 -3.64 30.75 -21.42
N SER A 141 -4.80 30.16 -21.10
CA SER A 141 -6.08 30.73 -21.50
C SER A 141 -6.29 32.00 -20.67
N VAL A 142 -5.84 33.14 -21.21
CA VAL A 142 -6.09 34.45 -20.63
C VAL A 142 -7.56 34.78 -20.85
N GLN A 143 -8.38 34.63 -19.83
CA GLN A 143 -9.71 35.20 -19.79
C GLN A 143 -9.69 36.49 -18.95
N THR A 144 -10.18 37.57 -19.53
CA THR A 144 -10.41 38.84 -18.82
C THR A 144 -11.86 38.90 -18.39
N THR A 145 -12.10 39.06 -17.10
CA THR A 145 -13.42 39.40 -16.57
C THR A 145 -13.26 40.62 -15.66
N ASN A 146 -13.99 41.69 -15.95
CA ASN A 146 -14.01 42.94 -15.18
C ASN A 146 -12.62 43.59 -14.96
N GLY A 147 -11.76 43.61 -15.98
CA GLY A 147 -10.46 44.30 -15.93
C GLY A 147 -9.42 43.66 -15.00
N ARG A 148 -9.69 42.47 -14.44
CA ARG A 148 -8.75 41.73 -13.59
C ARG A 148 -8.27 40.50 -14.35
N LEU A 149 -6.96 40.37 -14.51
CA LEU A 149 -6.32 39.19 -15.09
C LEU A 149 -6.50 38.02 -14.11
N ILE A 150 -7.26 36.99 -14.50
CA ILE A 150 -7.38 35.76 -13.72
C ILE A 150 -6.61 34.66 -14.46
N THR A 151 -5.42 34.34 -13.97
CA THR A 151 -4.67 33.17 -14.42
C THR A 151 -5.25 31.95 -13.73
N SER A 152 -6.09 31.17 -14.42
CA SER A 152 -6.53 29.87 -13.94
C SER A 152 -5.39 28.86 -14.06
N LEU A 153 -4.57 28.71 -13.01
CA LEU A 153 -3.71 27.53 -12.83
C LEU A 153 -4.60 26.33 -12.47
N GLY A 154 -5.32 25.81 -13.46
CA GLY A 154 -6.31 24.76 -13.30
C GLY A 154 -6.17 23.68 -14.36
N ALA A 155 -4.96 23.17 -14.59
CA ALA A 155 -4.82 21.95 -15.37
C ALA A 155 -5.16 20.75 -14.47
N PRO A 156 -6.13 19.88 -14.83
CA PRO A 156 -6.31 18.62 -14.13
C PRO A 156 -5.02 17.80 -14.28
N ARG A 157 -4.34 17.52 -13.16
CA ARG A 157 -3.12 16.70 -13.13
C ARG A 157 -3.40 15.36 -13.82
N ARG A 158 -2.83 15.16 -15.02
CA ARG A 158 -2.96 13.91 -15.79
C ARG A 158 -2.35 12.77 -14.97
N HIS A 159 -3.10 11.71 -14.75
CA HIS A 159 -2.57 10.45 -14.21
C HIS A 159 -1.40 9.98 -15.08
N VAL A 160 -0.22 9.85 -14.48
CA VAL A 160 0.93 9.23 -15.13
C VAL A 160 0.68 7.71 -15.17
N PRO A 161 0.48 7.10 -16.33
CA PRO A 161 0.19 5.67 -16.42
C PRO A 161 1.42 4.87 -15.99
N ARG A 162 1.27 4.03 -14.97
CA ARG A 162 2.34 3.16 -14.43
C ARG A 162 2.15 1.72 -14.84
N ALA A 163 3.22 0.94 -14.80
CA ALA A 163 3.20 -0.49 -15.12
C ALA A 163 2.26 -1.27 -14.18
N ILE A 164 2.42 -1.06 -12.87
CA ILE A 164 1.48 -1.52 -11.83
C ILE A 164 0.67 -0.32 -11.36
N ARG A 165 -0.65 -0.42 -11.47
CA ARG A 165 -1.55 0.74 -11.30
C ARG A 165 -1.90 1.07 -9.86
N TYR A 166 -1.97 0.06 -9.01
CA TYR A 166 -2.37 0.21 -7.62
C TYR A 166 -1.34 -0.44 -6.72
N ILE A 167 -0.63 0.41 -5.98
CA ILE A 167 0.29 0.01 -4.93
C ILE A 167 -0.08 0.82 -3.69
N GLU A 168 -0.36 0.13 -2.58
CA GLU A 168 -0.63 0.76 -1.29
C GLU A 168 0.22 0.12 -0.20
N HIS A 169 0.76 0.96 0.66
CA HIS A 169 1.58 0.57 1.78
C HIS A 169 0.91 1.04 3.08
N TYR A 170 0.64 0.11 3.98
CA TYR A 170 0.08 0.34 5.30
C TYR A 170 1.18 0.17 6.34
N GLY A 171 1.45 1.20 7.12
CA GLY A 171 2.52 1.20 8.13
C GLY A 171 2.03 1.73 9.48
N ASN A 172 2.35 1.04 10.56
CA ASN A 172 2.18 1.57 11.91
C ASN A 172 3.38 2.48 12.25
N SER A 173 3.15 3.70 12.74
CA SER A 173 4.18 4.72 12.98
C SER A 173 5.26 4.29 14.00
N HIS A 174 4.91 3.38 14.92
CA HIS A 174 5.81 2.82 15.94
C HIS A 174 6.18 1.35 15.68
N ASP A 175 5.85 0.79 14.52
CA ASP A 175 6.35 -0.52 14.11
C ASP A 175 7.82 -0.40 13.67
N PHE A 176 8.71 -1.15 14.34
CA PHE A 176 10.13 -1.15 14.06
C PHE A 176 10.45 -1.46 12.59
N VAL A 177 9.77 -2.46 12.01
CA VAL A 177 10.02 -2.88 10.63
C VAL A 177 9.52 -1.83 9.65
N ALA A 178 8.31 -1.32 9.84
CA ALA A 178 7.77 -0.24 9.00
C ALA A 178 8.66 1.01 9.06
N ARG A 179 9.16 1.36 10.25
CA ARG A 179 10.08 2.48 10.46
C ARG A 179 11.43 2.29 9.79
N TRP A 180 11.94 1.08 9.67
CA TRP A 180 13.22 0.80 9.01
C TRP A 180 13.07 0.60 7.50
N GLY A 181 11.90 0.13 7.06
CA GLY A 181 11.55 -0.04 5.66
C GLY A 181 10.77 1.15 5.12
N VAL A 182 9.50 0.93 4.79
CA VAL A 182 8.68 1.88 4.03
C VAL A 182 8.65 3.29 4.61
N LEU A 183 8.49 3.48 5.92
CA LEU A 183 8.36 4.83 6.49
C LEU A 183 9.67 5.63 6.48
N ASN A 184 10.82 4.95 6.47
CA ASN A 184 12.13 5.61 6.34
C ASN A 184 12.45 5.91 4.88
N PHE A 185 12.29 4.92 4.00
CA PHE A 185 12.72 5.04 2.61
C PHE A 185 11.71 5.78 1.71
N ALA A 186 10.43 5.87 2.08
CA ALA A 186 9.47 6.71 1.38
C ALA A 186 9.83 8.20 1.37
N ARG A 187 10.64 8.64 2.34
CA ARG A 187 11.15 10.01 2.40
C ARG A 187 12.25 10.26 1.36
N VAL A 188 12.80 9.21 0.77
CA VAL A 188 13.79 9.28 -0.30
C VAL A 188 13.03 9.30 -1.63
N ALA A 189 13.25 10.36 -2.41
CA ALA A 189 12.61 10.52 -3.71
C ALA A 189 12.81 9.28 -4.59
N ASN A 190 11.74 8.86 -5.26
CA ASN A 190 11.72 7.76 -6.22
C ASN A 190 12.09 6.37 -5.67
N ARG A 191 12.15 6.19 -4.34
CA ARG A 191 12.37 4.87 -3.74
C ARG A 191 11.09 4.05 -3.59
N TYR A 192 9.97 4.68 -3.28
CA TYR A 192 8.71 4.00 -3.06
C TYR A 192 7.65 4.50 -4.01
N MET A 193 7.15 3.61 -4.87
CA MET A 193 6.03 3.88 -5.74
C MET A 193 4.73 3.40 -5.09
N GLY A 194 3.73 4.25 -5.01
CA GLY A 194 2.43 3.93 -4.43
C GLY A 194 2.03 4.83 -3.26
N ARG A 195 0.83 4.61 -2.74
CA ARG A 195 0.30 5.38 -1.61
C ARG A 195 0.78 4.83 -0.29
N ILE A 196 1.01 5.71 0.67
CA ILE A 196 1.42 5.32 2.02
C ILE A 196 0.37 5.80 3.03
N PHE A 197 -0.16 4.83 3.76
CA PHE A 197 -1.11 5.01 4.85
C PHE A 197 -0.39 4.72 6.17
N GLU A 198 -0.01 5.79 6.86
CA GLU A 198 0.60 5.72 8.19
C GLU A 198 -0.49 5.79 9.27
N ARG A 199 -0.56 4.77 10.13
CA ARG A 199 -1.43 4.73 11.31
C ARG A 199 -0.61 5.05 12.57
N PRO A 200 -1.04 5.97 13.44
CA PRO A 200 -0.52 6.09 14.80
C PRO A 200 -0.75 4.80 15.56
N GLY A 201 0.28 4.00 15.74
CA GLY A 201 0.12 2.67 16.30
C GLY A 201 1.43 1.93 16.41
N ASN A 202 1.43 0.87 17.21
CA ASN A 202 2.57 0.01 17.44
C ASN A 202 2.26 -1.44 17.02
N GLY A 203 3.29 -2.29 17.13
CA GLY A 203 3.19 -3.70 16.85
C GLY A 203 3.25 -4.02 15.35
N HIS A 204 3.63 -5.27 15.08
CA HIS A 204 4.06 -5.68 13.75
C HIS A 204 3.25 -6.82 13.15
N LEU A 205 2.67 -7.72 13.97
CA LEU A 205 1.92 -8.87 13.49
C LEU A 205 0.71 -8.49 12.60
N LEU A 206 0.58 -9.14 11.45
CA LEU A 206 -0.42 -8.80 10.42
C LEU A 206 -1.84 -8.77 10.96
N ASN A 207 -2.31 -9.85 11.59
CA ASN A 207 -3.67 -9.91 12.10
C ASN A 207 -3.89 -8.90 13.25
N GLN A 208 -3.09 -9.02 14.32
CA GLN A 208 -3.32 -8.32 15.58
C GLN A 208 -3.05 -6.81 15.53
N HIS A 209 -2.06 -6.37 14.75
CA HIS A 209 -1.60 -4.97 14.77
C HIS A 209 -1.94 -4.18 13.52
N TYR A 210 -2.25 -4.87 12.41
CA TYR A 210 -2.67 -4.23 11.17
C TYR A 210 -4.15 -4.48 10.90
N LEU A 211 -4.56 -5.73 10.63
CA LEU A 211 -5.92 -6.03 10.19
C LEU A 211 -6.97 -5.72 11.26
N ASP A 212 -6.69 -5.92 12.55
CA ASP A 212 -7.66 -5.63 13.61
C ASP A 212 -7.95 -4.14 13.78
N TYR A 213 -7.06 -3.26 13.34
CA TYR A 213 -7.28 -1.80 13.40
C TYR A 213 -7.70 -1.21 12.06
N MET A 214 -7.14 -1.70 10.97
CA MET A 214 -7.40 -1.16 9.63
C MET A 214 -8.61 -1.82 8.96
N PHE A 215 -8.89 -3.09 9.30
CA PHE A 215 -9.98 -3.91 8.77
C PHE A 215 -10.65 -4.76 9.88
N PRO A 216 -11.13 -4.12 10.97
CA PRO A 216 -11.71 -4.84 12.11
C PRO A 216 -12.89 -5.69 11.65
N LEU A 217 -12.98 -6.90 12.21
CA LEU A 217 -14.15 -7.75 12.04
C LEU A 217 -15.20 -7.40 13.10
N ASP A 218 -16.46 -7.42 12.69
CA ASP A 218 -17.62 -7.38 13.57
C ASP A 218 -17.52 -8.56 14.55
N PRO A 219 -17.59 -8.32 15.88
CA PRO A 219 -17.57 -9.39 16.86
C PRO A 219 -18.84 -10.26 16.76
N THR A 220 -19.92 -9.72 16.20
CA THR A 220 -21.16 -10.46 15.96
C THR A 220 -21.05 -11.31 14.70
N LEU A 221 -21.58 -12.53 14.78
CA LEU A 221 -21.66 -13.42 13.62
C LEU A 221 -22.82 -12.99 12.74
N ARG A 222 -22.55 -12.84 11.43
CA ARG A 222 -23.57 -12.69 10.39
C ARG A 222 -23.55 -13.94 9.53
N ASN A 223 -24.66 -14.67 9.48
CA ASN A 223 -24.76 -15.94 8.74
C ASN A 223 -23.66 -16.95 9.10
N GLY A 224 -23.26 -17.00 10.38
CA GLY A 224 -22.27 -17.97 10.88
C GLY A 224 -20.80 -17.57 10.71
N TYR A 225 -20.50 -16.39 10.16
CA TYR A 225 -19.13 -15.88 10.02
C TYR A 225 -19.02 -14.40 10.42
N ARG A 226 -17.79 -13.92 10.65
CA ARG A 226 -17.53 -12.51 10.95
C ARG A 226 -17.30 -11.71 9.67
N VAL A 227 -17.81 -10.49 9.62
CA VAL A 227 -17.66 -9.56 8.48
C VAL A 227 -16.79 -8.37 8.87
N ALA A 228 -16.06 -7.77 7.92
CA ALA A 228 -15.35 -6.53 8.17
C ALA A 228 -16.33 -5.37 8.41
N LEU A 229 -16.07 -4.56 9.45
CA LEU A 229 -16.85 -3.37 9.77
C LEU A 229 -16.77 -2.34 8.64
N ASP A 230 -17.85 -1.58 8.44
CA ASP A 230 -17.97 -0.57 7.40
C ASP A 230 -17.18 0.72 7.70
N ARG A 231 -16.87 0.95 9.00
CA ARG A 231 -16.11 2.08 9.55
C ARG A 231 -15.15 1.61 10.65
N ASN A 232 -14.07 2.36 10.87
CA ASN A 232 -13.19 2.22 12.02
C ASN A 232 -12.40 3.50 12.25
N GLU A 233 -11.77 3.63 13.41
CA GLU A 233 -10.99 4.81 13.79
C GLU A 233 -9.99 5.22 12.71
N PHE A 234 -9.16 4.29 12.23
CA PHE A 234 -8.12 4.58 11.24
C PHE A 234 -8.68 5.04 9.89
N MET A 235 -9.68 4.35 9.38
CA MET A 235 -10.30 4.64 8.09
C MET A 235 -11.11 5.95 8.10
N GLU A 236 -11.52 6.41 9.28
CA GLU A 236 -12.19 7.70 9.48
C GLU A 236 -11.23 8.86 9.76
N MET A 237 -9.92 8.62 9.90
CA MET A 237 -8.94 9.69 10.08
C MET A 237 -8.92 10.62 8.88
N ASP A 238 -8.77 11.93 9.14
CA ASP A 238 -8.67 12.94 8.10
C ASP A 238 -7.29 12.89 7.44
N VAL A 239 -7.27 13.11 6.12
CA VAL A 239 -6.06 13.16 5.31
C VAL A 239 -5.68 14.61 5.11
N ASP A 240 -4.50 14.98 5.60
CA ASP A 240 -3.95 16.31 5.36
C ASP A 240 -3.46 16.43 3.91
N ILE A 241 -4.20 17.21 3.12
CA ILE A 241 -3.88 17.52 1.73
C ILE A 241 -3.03 18.80 1.64
N SER A 242 -2.85 19.56 2.73
CA SER A 242 -2.27 20.91 2.73
C SER A 242 -0.78 20.96 2.37
N ALA A 243 -0.05 19.84 2.42
CA ALA A 243 1.30 19.71 1.85
C ALA A 243 1.36 19.83 0.31
N ARG A 244 0.22 20.04 -0.38
CA ARG A 244 0.11 20.15 -1.85
C ARG A 244 0.40 21.54 -2.45
N ASN A 245 0.49 22.62 -1.67
CA ASN A 245 0.53 23.99 -2.23
C ASN A 245 1.92 24.51 -2.65
N ASP A 246 2.98 23.72 -2.49
CA ASP A 246 4.27 24.09 -3.09
C ASP A 246 4.25 23.77 -4.58
N ALA A 247 4.02 24.81 -5.37
CA ALA A 247 3.93 24.84 -6.83
C ALA A 247 5.21 24.37 -7.58
N ASN A 248 6.16 23.73 -6.91
CA ASN A 248 7.40 23.19 -7.47
C ASN A 248 7.51 21.66 -7.43
N SER A 249 6.46 20.92 -7.05
CA SER A 249 6.50 19.45 -7.03
C SER A 249 6.42 18.78 -8.42
N ALA A 250 6.35 19.54 -9.51
CA ALA A 250 6.19 19.05 -10.88
C ALA A 250 7.49 18.47 -11.50
N THR A 251 8.62 18.54 -10.78
CA THR A 251 9.93 18.05 -11.22
C THR A 251 10.61 17.22 -10.13
N ARG A 252 9.93 16.22 -9.55
CA ARG A 252 10.58 15.27 -8.64
C ARG A 252 11.36 14.17 -9.39
N GLU A 253 12.28 14.59 -10.25
CA GLU A 253 13.45 13.81 -10.68
C GLU A 253 14.73 14.33 -9.99
N GLY A 254 14.79 14.27 -8.66
CA GLY A 254 15.98 14.60 -7.82
C GLY A 254 16.59 16.00 -8.01
N PRO A 255 17.63 16.40 -7.24
CA PRO A 255 18.15 15.93 -5.95
C PRO A 255 17.88 16.94 -4.79
N ARG A 256 17.95 16.42 -3.55
CA ARG A 256 18.17 17.10 -2.24
C ARG A 256 17.47 18.44 -1.95
N ASP A 257 16.56 18.41 -0.98
CA ASP A 257 16.61 19.35 0.15
C ASP A 257 16.24 18.63 1.44
N ALA A 258 17.29 18.25 2.19
CA ALA A 258 17.18 18.02 3.61
C ALA A 258 17.28 19.39 4.29
N MET A 259 16.17 19.96 4.74
CA MET A 259 16.18 21.08 5.67
C MET A 259 15.78 20.61 7.06
N ARG A 260 16.75 20.70 7.97
CA ARG A 260 16.61 20.53 9.41
C ARG A 260 15.53 21.48 9.94
N SER A 261 14.61 20.98 10.75
CA SER A 261 13.91 21.83 11.71
C SER A 261 14.58 21.65 13.07
N SER A 262 15.31 22.69 13.47
CA SER A 262 15.67 22.97 14.84
C SER A 262 14.40 23.30 15.65
N GLY A 263 14.21 22.58 16.74
CA GLY A 263 13.46 23.06 17.92
C GLY A 263 11.94 23.05 17.81
N GLY A 264 11.31 22.13 18.55
CA GLY A 264 9.89 22.17 18.84
C GLY A 264 9.29 20.77 18.95
N GLN A 265 9.36 20.17 20.14
CA GLN A 265 8.42 19.13 20.53
C GLN A 265 7.01 19.73 20.49
N THR A 266 6.11 19.20 19.65
CA THR A 266 4.70 18.96 19.99
C THR A 266 3.99 18.15 18.88
N THR A 267 3.35 17.08 19.34
CA THR A 267 2.16 16.36 18.86
C THR A 267 2.18 15.57 17.54
N ASP A 268 1.68 14.34 17.68
CA ASP A 268 1.41 13.26 16.72
C ASP A 268 0.63 13.66 15.46
N ASP A 269 1.26 14.39 14.54
CA ASP A 269 0.67 14.66 13.22
C ASP A 269 0.80 13.45 12.30
N VAL A 270 -0.34 12.84 12.01
CA VAL A 270 -0.54 11.71 11.08
C VAL A 270 -0.14 12.14 9.67
N ARG A 271 0.87 11.50 9.08
CA ARG A 271 1.32 11.82 7.71
C ARG A 271 0.86 10.76 6.72
N CYS A 272 -0.24 11.02 6.02
CA CYS A 272 -0.55 10.28 4.79
C CYS A 272 0.26 10.87 3.63
N GLN A 273 1.37 10.23 3.27
CA GLN A 273 2.12 10.61 2.07
C GLN A 273 1.40 10.03 0.84
N VAL A 274 0.59 10.85 0.18
CA VAL A 274 -0.12 10.49 -1.05
C VAL A 274 0.75 10.83 -2.25
N GLU A 275 1.37 9.83 -2.88
CA GLU A 275 1.86 10.00 -4.25
C GLU A 275 0.66 10.19 -5.18
N LEU A 276 0.62 11.34 -5.87
CA LEU A 276 -0.59 11.84 -6.54
C LEU A 276 -0.99 11.11 -7.82
N ASP A 277 -0.19 10.17 -8.29
CA ASP A 277 -0.34 9.64 -9.64
C ASP A 277 -1.26 8.41 -9.71
N THR A 278 -1.92 8.05 -8.60
CA THR A 278 -2.75 6.84 -8.50
C THR A 278 -4.25 7.15 -8.71
N PRO A 279 -5.05 6.26 -9.34
CA PRO A 279 -6.36 6.56 -9.95
C PRO A 279 -7.50 7.06 -9.05
N ILE A 280 -7.34 7.06 -7.73
CA ILE A 280 -8.40 7.47 -6.80
C ILE A 280 -8.00 8.79 -6.15
N THR A 281 -8.24 9.92 -6.82
CA THR A 281 -8.33 11.20 -6.11
C THR A 281 -9.81 11.50 -5.97
N PRO A 282 -10.38 11.49 -4.76
CA PRO A 282 -11.76 11.94 -4.55
C PRO A 282 -11.91 13.35 -5.14
N GLY A 283 -13.00 13.60 -5.87
CA GLY A 283 -13.36 14.95 -6.29
C GLY A 283 -13.45 15.88 -5.07
N ALA A 284 -13.39 17.20 -5.30
CA ALA A 284 -13.51 18.18 -4.22
C ALA A 284 -14.85 18.00 -3.49
N LYS A 285 -14.82 17.35 -2.31
CA LYS A 285 -16.01 17.17 -1.46
C LYS A 285 -16.03 18.27 -0.42
N SER A 286 -17.24 18.67 0.00
CA SER A 286 -17.47 19.67 1.07
C SER A 286 -16.98 19.21 2.46
N ARG A 287 -16.57 17.94 2.62
CA ARG A 287 -16.10 17.36 3.88
C ARG A 287 -14.61 17.06 3.81
N ALA A 288 -13.95 17.08 4.98
CA ALA A 288 -12.57 16.63 5.11
C ALA A 288 -12.41 15.22 4.49
N PRO A 289 -11.43 15.03 3.61
CA PRO A 289 -11.21 13.76 2.94
C PRO A 289 -10.59 12.77 3.95
N LYS A 290 -11.06 11.52 3.95
CA LYS A 290 -10.68 10.52 4.95
C LYS A 290 -9.82 9.42 4.33
N VAL A 291 -9.08 8.66 5.15
CA VAL A 291 -8.23 7.55 4.69
C VAL A 291 -9.00 6.57 3.79
N LYS A 292 -10.23 6.20 4.18
CA LYS A 292 -11.11 5.31 3.39
C LYS A 292 -11.46 5.81 1.99
N ASP A 293 -11.37 7.13 1.76
CA ASP A 293 -11.67 7.72 0.46
C ASP A 293 -10.53 7.48 -0.53
N PHE A 294 -9.32 7.13 -0.05
CA PHE A 294 -8.14 6.85 -0.86
C PHE A 294 -7.71 5.38 -0.82
N SER A 295 -8.09 4.61 0.19
CA SER A 295 -7.77 3.19 0.26
C SER A 295 -8.61 2.39 -0.75
N ARG A 296 -7.96 1.85 -1.77
CA ARG A 296 -8.57 0.91 -2.71
C ARG A 296 -8.79 -0.45 -2.06
N LEU A 297 -7.84 -0.91 -1.22
CA LEU A 297 -7.99 -2.20 -0.53
C LEU A 297 -9.26 -2.24 0.32
N TRP A 298 -9.59 -1.12 0.97
CA TRP A 298 -10.82 -0.93 1.73
C TRP A 298 -12.10 -1.18 0.93
N LEU A 299 -12.05 -1.07 -0.40
CA LEU A 299 -13.21 -1.31 -1.27
C LEU A 299 -13.46 -2.79 -1.57
N TYR A 300 -12.54 -3.69 -1.19
CA TYR A 300 -12.70 -5.13 -1.38
C TYR A 300 -13.33 -5.85 -0.19
N ARG A 301 -13.52 -5.17 0.94
CA ARG A 301 -14.08 -5.79 2.15
C ARG A 301 -15.39 -6.51 1.87
N ASN A 302 -15.63 -7.62 2.56
CA ASN A 302 -16.88 -8.37 2.50
C ASN A 302 -17.24 -8.82 1.07
N GLY A 303 -16.25 -9.11 0.21
CA GLY A 303 -16.47 -9.56 -1.17
C GLY A 303 -16.77 -8.44 -2.17
N LEU A 304 -16.76 -7.17 -1.73
CA LEU A 304 -17.00 -6.03 -2.61
C LEU A 304 -15.87 -5.88 -3.65
N SER A 305 -16.09 -4.97 -4.59
CA SER A 305 -15.10 -4.61 -5.61
C SER A 305 -15.05 -3.10 -5.77
N PRO A 306 -13.86 -2.51 -5.95
CA PRO A 306 -13.75 -1.11 -6.33
C PRO A 306 -14.39 -0.89 -7.70
N PRO A 307 -14.91 0.32 -7.97
CA PRO A 307 -15.56 0.63 -9.23
C PRO A 307 -14.61 0.44 -10.43
N PRO A 308 -15.17 0.20 -11.63
CA PRO A 308 -14.41 0.18 -12.88
C PRO A 308 -13.68 1.51 -13.10
N GLU A 309 -12.67 1.47 -13.96
CA GLU A 309 -11.85 2.64 -14.27
C GLU A 309 -12.70 3.77 -14.89
N GLY A 310 -12.49 5.02 -14.46
CA GLY A 310 -13.09 6.21 -15.08
C GLY A 310 -14.42 6.67 -14.51
N GLU A 311 -15.09 5.87 -13.68
CA GLU A 311 -16.28 6.29 -12.94
C GLU A 311 -15.85 6.88 -11.59
N GLY A 312 -15.66 8.20 -11.56
CA GLY A 312 -15.53 8.93 -10.31
C GLY A 312 -16.77 8.71 -9.44
N ARG A 313 -16.58 8.58 -8.12
CA ARG A 313 -17.72 8.62 -7.19
C ARG A 313 -18.37 10.00 -7.29
N GLU A 314 -19.58 10.04 -7.83
CA GLU A 314 -20.51 11.16 -7.63
C GLU A 314 -20.63 11.53 -6.14
#